data_AF-A0A0P0SF37-F1
#
_entry.id   AF-A0A0P0SF37-F1
#
_cell.length_a   1.000
_cell.length_b   1.000
_cell.length_c   1.000
_cell.angle_alpha   90.00
_cell.angle_beta   90.00
_cell.angle_gamma   90.00
#
_symmetry.space_group_name_H-M   'P 1'
#
loop_
_entity.id
_entity.type
_entity.pdbx_description
1 polymer ?
#
loop_
_entity_poly.entity_id
_entity_poly.type
_entity_poly.pdbx_seq_one_letter_code
_entity_poly.pdbx_strand_id
1 'polypeptide(L)'
;MELTTETLVSPYSLELARDDQGRIKAVTVTAVGDSELTLSQLEQAWRALRDRLRSDELRGRGTYNRRRGVDVLTALSKAWDGQITDEYLAALAIAYEEVSKLPGRAMLDSLAEAVGRPQATVRAHVSRARREGWLVDRDEQGAQRGNRHAPSP
;
A
#
# COMPACT_ATOMS: atom_id res chain seq x y z
N MET A 1 12.22 22.73 -12.19
CA MET A 1 10.92 23.19 -11.67
C MET A 1 9.94 23.16 -12.82
N GLU A 2 9.21 22.06 -12.97
CA GLU A 2 8.18 21.93 -13.99
C GLU A 2 6.85 22.47 -13.46
N LEU A 3 6.28 23.43 -14.18
CA LEU A 3 4.96 23.99 -13.88
C LEU A 3 3.93 23.21 -14.71
N THR A 4 3.07 22.45 -14.04
CA THR A 4 1.98 21.74 -14.72
C THR A 4 0.69 22.53 -14.52
N THR A 5 0.26 23.24 -15.57
CA THR A 5 -1.00 24.00 -15.57
C THR A 5 -2.15 23.09 -15.94
N GLU A 6 -3.13 22.91 -15.04
CA GLU A 6 -4.29 22.04 -15.28
C GLU A 6 -5.59 22.73 -14.85
N THR A 7 -6.33 23.31 -15.79
CA THR A 7 -7.60 24.01 -15.51
C THR A 7 -8.66 23.05 -14.97
N LEU A 8 -9.02 23.20 -13.69
CA LEU A 8 -9.88 22.24 -13.00
C LEU A 8 -11.39 22.53 -13.07
N VAL A 9 -11.89 23.78 -12.91
CA VAL A 9 -13.37 24.04 -12.81
C VAL A 9 -13.81 25.47 -13.18
N SER A 10 -14.75 25.66 -14.11
CA SER A 10 -15.40 26.99 -14.28
C SER A 10 -16.21 27.38 -13.03
N PRO A 11 -16.07 28.59 -12.43
CA PRO A 11 -15.56 29.84 -13.03
C PRO A 11 -14.10 30.22 -12.66
N TYR A 12 -13.25 29.29 -12.20
CA TYR A 12 -11.85 29.57 -11.82
C TYR A 12 -10.85 28.52 -12.32
N SER A 13 -9.70 28.96 -12.82
CA SER A 13 -8.59 28.04 -13.11
C SER A 13 -7.79 27.78 -11.83
N LEU A 14 -7.37 26.55 -11.65
CA LEU A 14 -6.44 26.13 -10.60
C LEU A 14 -5.16 25.66 -11.30
N GLU A 15 -4.00 26.14 -10.87
CA GLU A 15 -2.71 25.69 -11.40
C GLU A 15 -1.85 25.13 -10.27
N LEU A 16 -1.16 24.02 -10.54
CA LEU A 16 -0.36 23.31 -9.54
C LEU A 16 1.10 23.29 -9.96
N ALA A 17 1.94 24.02 -9.24
CA ALA A 17 3.39 23.89 -9.40
C ALA A 17 3.88 22.68 -8.60
N ARG A 18 4.60 21.76 -9.26
CA ARG A 18 5.20 20.59 -8.61
C ARG A 18 6.72 20.65 -8.67
N ASP A 19 7.37 20.02 -7.69
CA ASP A 19 8.81 19.78 -7.75
C ASP A 19 9.14 18.49 -8.50
N ASP A 20 10.44 18.25 -8.69
CA ASP A 20 10.94 17.09 -9.43
C ASP A 20 10.66 15.75 -8.69
N GLN A 21 10.16 15.81 -7.44
CA GLN A 21 9.69 14.67 -6.66
C GLN A 21 8.15 14.54 -6.69
N GLY A 22 7.46 15.33 -7.52
CA GLY A 22 6.01 15.34 -7.68
C GLY A 22 5.24 16.03 -6.56
N ARG A 23 5.91 16.68 -5.60
CA ARG A 23 5.27 17.38 -4.47
C ARG A 23 4.79 18.75 -4.89
N ILE A 24 3.62 19.16 -4.40
CA ILE A 24 3.04 20.47 -4.71
C ILE A 24 3.80 21.55 -3.94
N LYS A 25 4.35 22.52 -4.66
CA LYS A 25 5.05 23.69 -4.08
C LYS A 25 4.26 24.98 -4.19
N ALA A 26 3.34 25.09 -5.15
CA ALA A 26 2.45 26.23 -5.26
C ALA A 26 1.09 25.83 -5.85
N VAL A 27 0.06 26.58 -5.45
CA VAL A 27 -1.29 26.51 -5.99
C VAL A 27 -1.71 27.91 -6.38
N THR A 28 -2.06 28.12 -7.64
CA THR A 28 -2.55 29.40 -8.14
C THR A 28 -4.03 29.27 -8.46
N VAL A 29 -4.86 30.16 -7.93
CA VAL A 29 -6.29 30.26 -8.28
C VAL A 29 -6.48 31.53 -9.08
N THR A 30 -7.01 31.40 -10.29
CA THR A 30 -7.23 32.53 -11.20
C THR A 30 -8.69 32.54 -11.62
N ALA A 31 -9.33 33.71 -11.61
CA ALA A 31 -10.68 33.84 -12.17
C ALA A 31 -10.66 33.58 -13.68
N VAL A 32 -11.70 32.97 -14.23
CA VAL A 32 -11.84 32.77 -15.67
C VAL A 32 -12.66 33.93 -16.26
N GLY A 33 -12.10 34.61 -17.25
CA GLY A 33 -12.74 35.76 -17.92
C GLY A 33 -12.84 36.99 -17.00
N ASP A 34 -13.93 37.75 -17.12
CA ASP A 34 -14.21 38.95 -16.31
C ASP A 34 -14.90 38.64 -14.97
N SER A 35 -14.81 37.41 -14.49
CA SER A 35 -15.42 37.02 -13.22
C SER A 35 -14.54 37.49 -12.05
N GLU A 36 -15.13 38.03 -10.99
CA GLU A 36 -14.40 38.28 -9.74
C GLU A 36 -14.31 37.00 -8.90
N LEU A 37 -13.16 36.80 -8.24
CA LEU A 37 -13.01 35.74 -7.24
C LEU A 37 -13.64 36.18 -5.93
N THR A 38 -14.77 35.57 -5.61
CA THR A 38 -15.42 35.69 -4.30
C THR A 38 -14.81 34.71 -3.30
N LEU A 39 -14.96 35.01 -2.00
CA LEU A 39 -14.52 34.12 -0.92
C LEU A 39 -15.14 32.71 -1.05
N SER A 40 -16.44 32.64 -1.40
CA SER A 40 -17.13 31.36 -1.59
C SER A 40 -16.56 30.53 -2.76
N GLN A 41 -16.09 31.18 -3.82
CA GLN A 41 -15.44 30.47 -4.93
C GLN A 41 -14.04 29.97 -4.54
N LEU A 42 -13.31 30.73 -3.71
CA LEU A 42 -12.03 30.28 -3.15
C LEU A 42 -12.22 29.05 -2.25
N GLU A 43 -13.25 29.05 -1.40
CA GLU A 43 -13.58 27.90 -0.56
C GLU A 43 -13.98 26.65 -1.38
N GLN A 44 -14.73 26.84 -2.46
CA GLN A 44 -15.07 25.77 -3.39
C GLN A 44 -13.82 25.23 -4.10
N ALA A 45 -12.91 26.10 -4.53
CA ALA A 45 -11.65 25.71 -5.15
C ALA A 45 -10.80 24.86 -4.20
N TRP A 46 -10.72 25.26 -2.92
CA TRP A 46 -9.99 24.52 -1.88
C TRP A 46 -10.62 23.17 -1.58
N ARG A 47 -11.96 23.08 -1.57
CA ARG A 47 -12.65 21.81 -1.40
C ARG A 47 -12.35 20.86 -2.55
N ALA A 48 -12.46 21.33 -3.79
CA ALA A 48 -12.18 20.54 -4.99
C ALA A 48 -10.72 20.05 -5.02
N LEU A 49 -9.77 20.94 -4.70
CA LEU A 49 -8.36 20.57 -4.59
C LEU A 49 -8.15 19.50 -3.52
N ARG A 50 -8.67 19.69 -2.30
CA ARG A 50 -8.52 18.73 -1.20
C ARG A 50 -9.08 17.35 -1.56
N ASP A 51 -10.27 17.31 -2.15
CA ASP A 51 -10.93 16.04 -2.53
C ASP A 51 -10.15 15.31 -3.62
N ARG A 52 -9.52 16.05 -4.54
CA ARG A 52 -8.62 15.50 -5.57
C ARG A 52 -7.31 15.00 -4.98
N LEU A 53 -6.65 15.76 -4.11
CA LEU A 53 -5.40 15.33 -3.46
C LEU A 53 -5.60 14.05 -2.65
N ARG A 54 -6.72 13.95 -1.94
CA ARG A 54 -7.12 12.71 -1.26
C ARG A 54 -7.30 11.56 -2.24
N SER A 55 -7.96 11.81 -3.37
CA SER A 55 -8.18 10.79 -4.39
C SER A 55 -6.89 10.33 -5.05
N ASP A 56 -5.97 11.25 -5.34
CA ASP A 56 -4.66 10.97 -5.92
C ASP A 56 -3.74 10.24 -4.93
N GLU A 57 -3.78 10.58 -3.64
CA GLU A 57 -3.04 9.87 -2.60
C GLU A 57 -3.52 8.40 -2.48
N LEU A 58 -4.83 8.19 -2.52
CA LEU A 58 -5.42 6.84 -2.49
C LEU A 58 -5.08 6.05 -3.77
N ARG A 59 -5.10 6.69 -4.94
CA ARG A 59 -4.74 6.06 -6.22
C ARG A 59 -3.24 5.76 -6.33
N GLY A 60 -2.39 6.69 -5.88
CA GLY A 60 -0.93 6.56 -5.85
C GLY A 60 -0.45 5.50 -4.86
N ARG A 61 -1.08 5.41 -3.67
CA ARG A 61 -0.82 4.33 -2.71
C ARG A 61 -1.24 2.97 -3.25
N GLY A 62 -2.35 2.91 -3.99
CA GLY A 62 -2.81 1.69 -4.66
C GLY A 62 -1.86 1.21 -5.75
N THR A 63 -1.26 2.12 -6.53
CA THR A 63 -0.30 1.75 -7.59
C THR A 63 1.09 1.42 -7.05
N TYR A 64 1.57 2.16 -6.05
CA TYR A 64 2.85 1.90 -5.41
C TYR A 64 2.86 0.56 -4.66
N ASN A 65 1.81 0.27 -3.89
CA ASN A 65 1.66 -1.02 -3.20
C ASN A 65 1.50 -2.19 -4.19
N ARG A 66 0.85 -1.96 -5.34
CA ARG A 66 0.71 -3.00 -6.38
C ARG A 66 2.05 -3.32 -7.05
N ARG A 67 2.86 -2.31 -7.44
CA ARG A 67 4.19 -2.55 -8.02
C ARG A 67 5.12 -3.25 -7.03
N ARG A 68 5.19 -2.76 -5.79
CA ARG A 68 5.98 -3.39 -4.73
C ARG A 68 5.55 -4.82 -4.44
N GLY A 69 4.23 -5.08 -4.45
CA GLY A 69 3.68 -6.43 -4.31
C GLY A 69 4.09 -7.37 -5.44
N VAL A 70 4.08 -6.90 -6.70
CA VAL A 70 4.54 -7.69 -7.85
C VAL A 70 6.05 -7.97 -7.78
N ASP A 71 6.85 -6.99 -7.35
CA ASP A 71 8.31 -7.13 -7.24
C ASP A 71 8.69 -8.20 -6.20
N VAL A 72 8.06 -8.20 -5.02
CA VAL A 72 8.34 -9.20 -3.97
C VAL A 72 7.84 -10.60 -4.32
N LEU A 73 6.71 -10.72 -5.03
CA LEU A 73 6.23 -12.02 -5.51
C LEU A 73 7.13 -12.58 -6.62
N THR A 74 7.69 -11.71 -7.47
CA THR A 74 8.68 -12.10 -8.48
C THR A 74 9.98 -12.57 -7.83
N ALA A 75 10.45 -11.89 -6.78
CA ALA A 75 11.62 -12.30 -6.02
C ALA A 75 11.39 -13.66 -5.33
N LEU A 76 10.22 -13.86 -4.71
CA LEU A 76 9.84 -15.15 -4.13
C LEU A 76 9.84 -16.29 -5.15
N SER A 77 9.26 -16.04 -6.34
CA SER A 77 9.22 -17.02 -7.42
C SER A 77 10.63 -17.43 -7.88
N LYS A 78 11.56 -16.47 -7.98
CA LYS A 78 12.96 -16.73 -8.35
C LYS A 78 13.74 -17.50 -7.28
N ALA A 79 13.48 -17.20 -6.00
CA ALA A 79 14.11 -17.89 -4.88
C ALA A 79 13.59 -19.33 -4.71
N TRP A 80 12.46 -19.66 -5.32
CA TRP A 80 11.90 -21.01 -5.30
C TRP A 80 12.53 -21.89 -6.39
N ASP A 81 13.43 -22.77 -5.97
CA ASP A 81 14.08 -23.79 -6.80
C ASP A 81 13.46 -25.20 -6.63
N GLY A 82 12.38 -25.30 -5.85
CA GLY A 82 11.77 -26.57 -5.47
C GLY A 82 12.19 -27.09 -4.09
N GLN A 83 13.15 -26.45 -3.43
CA GLN A 83 13.62 -26.78 -2.10
C GLN A 83 13.33 -25.66 -1.10
N ILE A 84 13.26 -26.01 0.18
CA ILE A 84 13.12 -25.03 1.27
C ILE A 84 14.54 -24.65 1.71
N THR A 85 15.03 -23.54 1.15
CA THR A 85 16.33 -22.94 1.46
C THR A 85 16.15 -21.70 2.35
N ASP A 86 17.23 -21.24 2.99
CA ASP A 86 17.23 -20.00 3.78
C ASP A 86 16.90 -18.79 2.91
N GLU A 87 17.42 -18.74 1.68
CA GLU A 87 17.10 -17.70 0.69
C GLU A 87 15.61 -17.69 0.33
N TYR A 88 15.02 -18.87 0.12
CA TYR A 88 13.59 -19.00 -0.09
C TYR A 88 12.77 -18.54 1.12
N LEU A 89 13.15 -18.93 2.33
CA LEU A 89 12.43 -18.55 3.56
C LEU A 89 12.51 -17.05 3.83
N ALA A 90 13.66 -16.42 3.54
CA ALA A 90 13.84 -14.98 3.61
C ALA A 90 12.93 -14.26 2.59
N ALA A 91 12.92 -14.71 1.33
CA ALA A 91 12.07 -14.14 0.29
C ALA A 91 10.57 -14.33 0.61
N LEU A 92 10.20 -15.49 1.17
CA LEU A 92 8.84 -15.80 1.60
C LEU A 92 8.38 -14.90 2.74
N ALA A 93 9.25 -14.62 3.71
CA ALA A 93 8.96 -13.72 4.81
C ALA A 93 8.68 -12.29 4.33
N ILE A 94 9.55 -11.76 3.46
CA ILE A 94 9.40 -10.42 2.88
C ILE A 94 8.10 -10.32 2.08
N ALA A 95 7.84 -11.30 1.22
CA ALA A 95 6.62 -11.34 0.43
C ALA A 95 5.38 -11.42 1.34
N TYR A 96 5.41 -12.27 2.36
CA TYR A 96 4.33 -12.42 3.34
C TYR A 96 4.02 -11.09 4.04
N GLU A 97 5.02 -10.34 4.51
CA GLU A 97 4.79 -9.04 5.16
C GLU A 97 4.17 -8.00 4.22
N GLU A 98 4.64 -7.94 2.98
CA GLU A 98 4.11 -6.98 2.00
C GLU A 98 2.68 -7.35 1.55
N VAL A 99 2.39 -8.63 1.34
CA VAL A 99 1.04 -9.08 0.98
C VAL A 99 0.09 -9.23 2.18
N SER A 100 0.58 -9.24 3.42
CA SER A 100 -0.25 -9.24 4.64
C SER A 100 -1.10 -7.98 4.81
N LYS A 101 -0.80 -6.94 4.01
CA LYS A 101 -1.59 -5.71 3.90
C LYS A 101 -2.86 -5.92 3.06
N LEU A 102 -2.98 -7.05 2.36
CA LEU A 102 -4.17 -7.48 1.61
C LEU A 102 -5.09 -8.34 2.49
N PRO A 103 -6.39 -8.48 2.14
CA PRO A 103 -7.30 -9.38 2.84
C PRO A 103 -6.77 -10.82 2.86
N GLY A 104 -6.85 -11.50 4.01
CA GLY A 104 -6.08 -12.72 4.29
C GLY A 104 -6.21 -13.90 3.31
N ARG A 105 -7.33 -14.02 2.58
CA ARG A 105 -7.49 -15.05 1.53
C ARG A 105 -6.67 -14.72 0.27
N ALA A 106 -6.75 -13.47 -0.17
CA ALA A 106 -6.01 -12.98 -1.33
C ALA A 106 -4.48 -13.05 -1.11
N MET A 107 -4.03 -12.87 0.14
CA MET A 107 -2.63 -13.02 0.52
C MET A 107 -2.08 -14.42 0.23
N LEU A 108 -2.77 -15.48 0.70
CA LEU A 108 -2.32 -16.86 0.49
C LEU A 108 -2.43 -17.30 -0.97
N ASP A 109 -3.45 -16.80 -1.68
CA ASP A 109 -3.59 -17.03 -3.12
C ASP A 109 -2.38 -16.48 -3.89
N SER A 110 -1.98 -15.23 -3.63
CA SER A 110 -0.83 -14.63 -4.32
C SER A 110 0.50 -15.33 -4.02
N LEU A 111 0.72 -15.78 -2.79
CA LEU A 111 1.94 -16.53 -2.43
C LEU A 111 1.94 -17.94 -3.05
N ALA A 112 0.78 -18.61 -3.08
CA ALA A 112 0.60 -19.91 -3.71
C ALA A 112 0.87 -19.85 -5.22
N GLU A 113 0.37 -18.81 -5.88
CA GLU A 113 0.59 -18.56 -7.31
C GLU A 113 2.08 -18.33 -7.60
N ALA A 114 2.76 -17.47 -6.82
CA ALA A 114 4.17 -17.15 -7.02
C ALA A 114 5.11 -18.38 -6.91
N VAL A 115 4.77 -19.33 -6.03
CA VAL A 115 5.57 -20.54 -5.76
C VAL A 115 5.07 -21.75 -6.57
N GLY A 116 3.89 -21.64 -7.20
CA GLY A 116 3.25 -22.74 -7.93
C GLY A 116 2.86 -23.93 -7.03
N ARG A 117 2.45 -23.66 -5.78
CA ARG A 117 2.13 -24.69 -4.77
C ARG A 117 0.78 -24.44 -4.10
N PRO A 118 0.11 -25.50 -3.59
CA PRO A 118 -1.14 -25.32 -2.86
C PRO A 118 -0.99 -24.42 -1.63
N GLN A 119 -2.04 -23.66 -1.29
CA GLN A 119 -2.03 -22.76 -0.12
C GLN A 119 -1.65 -23.49 1.18
N ALA A 120 -2.08 -24.74 1.35
CA ALA A 120 -1.75 -25.55 2.53
C ALA A 120 -0.24 -25.76 2.67
N THR A 121 0.46 -26.01 1.57
CA THR A 121 1.92 -26.14 1.51
C THR A 121 2.60 -24.82 1.83
N VAL A 122 2.16 -23.72 1.21
CA VAL A 122 2.71 -22.38 1.49
C VAL A 122 2.49 -21.98 2.95
N ARG A 123 1.34 -22.32 3.54
CA ARG A 123 1.08 -22.10 4.97
C ARG A 123 2.08 -22.85 5.85
N ALA A 124 2.43 -24.09 5.50
CA ALA A 124 3.47 -24.83 6.21
C ALA A 124 4.86 -24.18 6.07
N HIS A 125 5.19 -23.64 4.89
CA HIS A 125 6.44 -22.91 4.67
C HIS A 125 6.49 -21.60 5.49
N VAL A 126 5.39 -20.87 5.59
CA VAL A 126 5.27 -19.68 6.45
C VAL A 126 5.44 -20.04 7.93
N SER A 127 4.82 -21.12 8.41
CA SER A 127 5.02 -21.61 9.78
C SER A 127 6.48 -22.00 10.05
N ARG A 128 7.16 -22.57 9.04
CA ARG A 128 8.58 -22.89 9.14
C ARG A 128 9.45 -21.63 9.17
N ALA A 129 9.17 -20.64 8.33
CA ALA A 129 9.84 -19.33 8.34
C ALA A 129 9.73 -18.66 9.72
N ARG A 130 8.58 -18.76 10.40
CA ARG A 130 8.43 -18.28 11.79
C ARG A 130 9.31 -19.03 12.78
N ARG A 131 9.27 -20.36 12.76
CA ARG A 131 10.09 -21.20 13.65
C ARG A 131 11.59 -20.98 13.46
N GLU A 132 12.01 -20.66 12.25
CA GLU A 132 13.41 -20.38 11.91
C GLU A 132 13.79 -18.89 12.06
N GLY A 133 12.88 -18.05 12.57
CA GLY A 133 13.17 -16.66 12.92
C GLY A 133 13.10 -15.66 11.76
N TRP A 134 12.68 -16.08 10.58
CA TRP A 134 12.50 -15.19 9.41
C TRP A 134 11.24 -14.34 9.50
N LEU A 135 10.24 -14.77 10.29
CA LEU A 135 9.01 -14.04 10.54
C LEU A 135 8.77 -13.92 12.06
N VAL A 136 8.46 -12.71 12.52
CA VAL A 136 8.07 -12.48 13.91
C VAL A 136 6.61 -12.92 14.11
N ASP A 137 6.32 -13.61 15.20
CA ASP A 137 4.94 -13.93 15.58
C ASP A 137 4.16 -12.63 15.82
N ARG A 138 3.07 -12.44 15.06
CA ARG A 138 2.17 -11.28 15.22
C ARG A 138 1.17 -11.43 16.37
N ASP A 139 1.41 -12.35 17.29
CA ASP A 139 0.50 -12.67 18.40
C ASP A 139 1.11 -12.35 19.77
N GLU A 140 1.46 -11.08 20.04
CA GLU A 140 1.62 -10.60 21.44
C GLU A 140 1.00 -9.20 21.71
N GLN A 141 0.15 -8.67 20.83
CA GLN A 141 -0.65 -7.48 21.14
C GLN A 141 -2.12 -7.70 20.74
N GLY A 142 -2.81 -8.61 21.44
CA GLY A 142 -4.26 -8.78 21.24
C GLY A 142 -4.93 -9.99 21.86
N ALA A 143 -4.19 -11.02 22.29
CA ALA A 143 -4.78 -12.27 22.80
C ALA A 143 -4.51 -12.58 24.28
N GLN A 144 -3.99 -11.63 25.08
CA GLN A 144 -3.92 -11.77 26.54
C GLN A 144 -5.26 -11.44 27.23
N ARG A 145 -6.38 -11.94 26.70
CA ARG A 145 -7.66 -11.98 27.42
C ARG A 145 -8.41 -13.25 27.03
N GLY A 146 -8.24 -14.30 27.83
CA GLY A 146 -9.19 -15.40 27.88
C GLY A 146 -8.63 -16.79 27.64
N ASN A 147 -7.62 -17.22 28.40
CA ASN A 147 -7.61 -18.61 28.87
C ASN A 147 -6.74 -18.75 30.13
N ARG A 148 -7.32 -18.38 31.29
CA ARG A 148 -6.84 -18.93 32.56
C ARG A 148 -7.38 -20.35 32.65
N HIS A 149 -6.60 -21.30 32.17
CA HIS A 149 -6.70 -22.67 32.66
C HIS A 149 -6.34 -22.62 34.15
N ALA A 150 -7.33 -22.84 35.01
CA ALA A 150 -7.09 -23.15 36.40
C ALA A 150 -6.56 -24.60 36.49
N PRO A 151 -5.42 -24.86 37.13
CA PRO A 151 -5.12 -26.20 37.59
C PRO A 151 -5.84 -26.45 38.91
N SER A 152 -6.74 -27.43 38.94
CA SER A 152 -7.23 -28.03 40.18
C SER A 152 -6.15 -28.91 40.80
N PRO A 153 -6.02 -28.88 42.12
CA PRO A 153 -6.07 -30.09 42.93
C PRO A 153 -7.27 -30.11 43.88
#